data_AF-A0A419X4U9-F1
#
_entry.id   AF-A0A419X4U9-F1
#
_cell.length_a   1.000
_cell.length_b   1.000
_cell.length_c   1.000
_cell.angle_alpha   90.00
_cell.angle_beta   90.00
_cell.angle_gamma   90.00
#
_symmetry.space_group_name_H-M   'P 1'
#
loop_
_entity.id
_entity.type
_entity.pdbx_description
1 polymer ?
#
loop_
_entity_poly.entity_id
_entity_poly.type
_entity_poly.pdbx_seq_one_letter_code
_entity_poly.pdbx_strand_id
1 'polypeptide(L)'
;MLLNLEKVNIEKAFELFAHNQNFTYTAYPRLKTLYAIKKEFKQIPELDWKFEFDHVNINKNRVIIEYRQDKSEDFSFYYEIPLSINFELRVFLAKSSIHFLDLYNFLLSNGLINENQFRLKAEYHTIPHFVINQKTKRYNTGILNKIQNNSDFDGIPLDDNIKNEIDLGFRFFNPIFNQILSQFQI
;
A
#
# COMPACT_ATOMS: atom_id res chain seq x y z
N MET A 1 8.55 -10.94 -7.99
CA MET A 1 9.72 -10.04 -8.13
C MET A 1 9.38 -8.72 -7.45
N LEU A 2 10.21 -8.24 -6.51
CA LEU A 2 9.98 -6.98 -5.80
C LEU A 2 10.82 -5.86 -6.43
N LEU A 3 10.19 -4.80 -6.92
CA LEU A 3 10.84 -3.68 -7.62
C LEU A 3 10.38 -2.34 -7.06
N ASN A 4 11.22 -1.31 -7.12
CA ASN A 4 10.80 0.05 -6.79
C ASN A 4 9.68 0.49 -7.75
N LEU A 5 8.66 1.17 -7.23
CA LEU A 5 7.54 1.73 -7.99
C LEU A 5 8.02 2.96 -8.76
N GLU A 6 8.76 2.71 -9.84
CA GLU A 6 9.33 3.69 -10.75
C GLU A 6 8.91 3.39 -12.19
N LYS A 7 8.80 4.44 -13.01
CA LYS A 7 8.40 4.35 -14.42
C LYS A 7 9.14 3.24 -15.17
N VAL A 8 10.48 3.26 -15.11
CA VAL A 8 11.34 2.25 -15.78
C VAL A 8 11.05 0.82 -15.34
N ASN A 9 10.68 0.59 -14.07
CA ASN A 9 10.39 -0.74 -13.56
C ASN A 9 8.99 -1.20 -13.96
N ILE A 10 8.02 -0.29 -14.03
CA ILE A 10 6.66 -0.57 -14.50
C ILE A 10 6.67 -0.87 -16.01
N GLU A 11 7.45 -0.13 -16.79
CA GLU A 11 7.65 -0.38 -18.23
C GLU A 11 8.31 -1.74 -18.48
N LYS A 12 9.40 -2.07 -17.74
CA LYS A 12 10.00 -3.41 -17.79
C LYS A 12 9.03 -4.52 -17.41
N ALA A 13 8.20 -4.32 -16.38
CA ALA A 13 7.18 -5.30 -16.01
C ALA A 13 6.15 -5.49 -17.13
N PHE A 14 5.80 -4.42 -17.85
CA PHE A 14 4.93 -4.51 -19.02
C PHE A 14 5.57 -5.34 -20.14
N GLU A 15 6.83 -5.10 -20.48
CA GLU A 15 7.53 -5.90 -21.50
C GLU A 15 7.55 -7.40 -21.13
N LEU A 16 7.78 -7.72 -19.86
CA LEU A 16 7.83 -9.11 -19.37
C LEU A 16 6.46 -9.79 -19.34
N PHE A 17 5.39 -9.05 -19.02
CA PHE A 17 4.08 -9.62 -18.70
C PHE A 17 2.93 -9.15 -19.61
N ALA A 18 3.20 -8.49 -20.73
CA ALA A 18 2.17 -7.99 -21.65
C ALA A 18 1.21 -9.08 -22.18
N HIS A 19 1.68 -10.33 -22.26
CA HIS A 19 0.88 -11.48 -22.67
C HIS A 19 -0.10 -11.97 -21.57
N ASN A 20 0.09 -11.55 -20.32
CA ASN A 20 -0.76 -11.92 -19.20
C ASN A 20 -1.95 -10.96 -19.07
N GLN A 21 -3.17 -11.45 -19.29
CA GLN A 21 -4.38 -10.62 -19.24
C GLN A 21 -4.63 -9.99 -17.87
N ASN A 22 -4.34 -10.70 -16.77
CA ASN A 22 -4.48 -10.14 -15.43
C ASN A 22 -3.52 -8.97 -15.23
N PHE A 23 -2.27 -9.09 -15.69
CA PHE A 23 -1.32 -7.98 -15.67
C PHE A 23 -1.84 -6.80 -16.49
N THR A 24 -2.10 -7.01 -17.78
CA THR A 24 -2.45 -5.95 -18.74
C THR A 24 -3.73 -5.21 -18.36
N TYR A 25 -4.78 -5.94 -17.95
CA TYR A 25 -6.08 -5.34 -17.69
C TYR A 25 -6.35 -5.00 -16.22
N THR A 26 -5.59 -5.57 -15.28
CA THR A 26 -5.80 -5.35 -13.84
C THR A 26 -4.62 -4.67 -13.18
N ALA A 27 -3.46 -5.33 -13.11
CA ALA A 27 -2.34 -4.84 -12.32
C ALA A 27 -1.67 -3.59 -12.92
N TYR A 28 -1.41 -3.60 -14.22
CA TYR A 28 -0.71 -2.52 -14.94
C TYR A 28 -1.38 -1.15 -14.82
N PRO A 29 -2.69 -0.96 -15.13
CA PRO A 29 -3.31 0.35 -14.98
C PRO A 29 -3.35 0.83 -13.53
N ARG A 30 -3.39 -0.08 -12.55
CA ARG A 30 -3.33 0.25 -11.12
C ARG A 30 -1.93 0.67 -10.69
N LEU A 31 -0.89 -0.01 -11.17
CA LEU A 31 0.51 0.41 -10.98
C LEU A 31 0.75 1.82 -11.52
N LYS A 32 0.26 2.12 -12.73
CA LYS A 32 0.30 3.46 -13.33
C LYS A 32 -0.44 4.50 -12.46
N THR A 33 -1.64 4.15 -11.98
CA THR A 33 -2.42 5.02 -11.08
C THR A 33 -1.66 5.32 -9.79
N LEU A 34 -1.15 4.29 -9.13
CA LEU A 34 -0.42 4.41 -7.86
C LEU A 34 0.92 5.12 -8.03
N TYR A 35 1.59 4.95 -9.17
CA TYR A 35 2.79 5.72 -9.51
C TYR A 35 2.47 7.22 -9.67
N ALA A 36 1.40 7.57 -10.38
CA ALA A 36 0.97 8.96 -10.50
C ALA A 36 0.67 9.58 -9.12
N ILE A 37 0.00 8.83 -8.25
CA ILE A 37 -0.28 9.22 -6.88
C ILE A 37 1.00 9.37 -6.04
N LYS A 38 1.95 8.43 -6.14
CA LYS A 38 3.26 8.51 -5.45
C LYS A 38 3.97 9.83 -5.73
N LYS A 39 3.89 10.36 -6.97
CA LYS A 39 4.53 11.62 -7.34
C LYS A 39 4.02 12.82 -6.53
N GLU A 40 2.80 12.76 -5.99
CA GLU A 40 2.20 13.81 -5.14
C GLU A 40 2.72 13.77 -3.70
N PHE A 41 3.24 12.61 -3.25
CA PHE A 41 3.72 12.40 -1.89
C PHE A 41 5.25 12.53 -1.73
N LYS A 42 5.93 13.17 -2.70
CA LYS A 42 7.40 13.36 -2.69
C LYS A 42 7.93 14.07 -1.43
N GLN A 43 7.06 14.75 -0.68
CA GLN A 43 7.41 15.47 0.54
C GLN A 43 7.44 14.59 1.80
N ILE A 44 7.10 13.30 1.70
CA ILE A 44 7.21 12.34 2.81
C ILE A 44 8.40 11.42 2.51
N PRO A 45 9.64 11.84 2.80
CA PRO A 45 10.86 11.14 2.40
C PRO A 45 11.02 9.76 3.06
N GLU A 46 10.28 9.49 4.14
CA GLU A 46 10.30 8.25 4.87
C GLU A 46 9.57 7.11 4.15
N LEU A 47 8.90 7.34 3.02
CA LEU A 47 8.13 6.31 2.32
C LEU A 47 8.89 5.71 1.15
N ASP A 48 9.21 4.41 1.22
CA ASP A 48 9.77 3.64 0.11
C ASP A 48 8.69 2.80 -0.56
N TRP A 49 8.41 3.10 -1.83
CA TRP A 49 7.33 2.48 -2.59
C TRP A 49 7.89 1.41 -3.52
N LYS A 50 7.45 0.17 -3.34
CA LYS A 50 7.79 -1.00 -4.14
C LYS A 50 6.54 -1.67 -4.68
N PHE A 51 6.68 -2.50 -5.69
CA PHE A 51 5.61 -3.38 -6.15
C PHE A 51 6.13 -4.79 -6.37
N GLU A 52 5.23 -5.73 -6.15
CA GLU A 52 5.42 -7.14 -6.41
C GLU A 52 4.38 -7.60 -7.45
N PHE A 53 4.86 -8.31 -8.46
CA PHE A 53 4.01 -9.05 -9.38
C PHE A 53 4.49 -10.50 -9.50
N ASP A 54 3.51 -11.41 -9.46
CA ASP A 54 3.58 -12.85 -9.61
C ASP A 54 2.45 -13.26 -10.56
N HIS A 55 2.84 -13.82 -11.71
CA HIS A 55 1.90 -14.23 -12.77
C HIS A 55 1.17 -15.54 -12.45
N VAL A 56 1.64 -16.29 -11.46
CA VAL A 56 1.04 -17.56 -10.99
C VAL A 56 0.13 -17.30 -9.80
N ASN A 57 0.60 -16.52 -8.82
CA ASN A 57 -0.15 -16.24 -7.60
C ASN A 57 -0.62 -14.78 -7.56
N ILE A 58 -1.79 -14.53 -8.15
CA ILE A 58 -2.37 -13.19 -8.25
C ILE A 58 -2.60 -12.50 -6.89
N ASN A 59 -2.73 -13.27 -5.81
CA ASN A 59 -2.95 -12.73 -4.46
C ASN A 59 -1.68 -12.11 -3.87
N LYS A 60 -0.51 -12.40 -4.45
CA LYS A 60 0.76 -11.74 -4.09
C LYS A 60 0.96 -10.40 -4.81
N ASN A 61 0.10 -10.03 -5.76
CA ASN A 61 0.28 -8.83 -6.55
C ASN A 61 -0.12 -7.61 -5.73
N ARG A 62 0.83 -6.72 -5.46
CA ARG A 62 0.65 -5.60 -4.52
C ARG A 62 1.66 -4.49 -4.74
N VAL A 63 1.30 -3.30 -4.27
CA VAL A 63 2.24 -2.22 -3.94
C VAL A 63 2.50 -2.28 -2.44
N ILE A 64 3.77 -2.20 -2.06
CA ILE A 64 4.23 -2.13 -0.67
C ILE A 64 4.81 -0.73 -0.46
N ILE A 65 4.46 -0.10 0.65
CA ILE A 65 4.95 1.23 1.02
C ILE A 65 5.58 1.09 2.40
N GLU A 66 6.90 0.90 2.40
CA GLU A 66 7.67 0.76 3.63
C GLU A 66 7.84 2.13 4.26
N TYR A 67 7.47 2.24 5.53
CA TYR A 67 7.84 3.38 6.34
C TYR A 67 9.28 3.14 6.80
N ARG A 68 10.24 3.91 6.28
CA ARG A 68 11.67 3.77 6.57
C ARG A 68 11.89 3.99 8.06
N GLN A 69 12.40 2.96 8.70
CA GLN A 69 12.75 2.96 10.11
C GLN A 69 14.26 2.90 10.20
N ASP A 70 14.92 4.02 10.43
CA ASP A 70 16.37 4.05 10.61
C ASP A 70 16.80 3.38 11.95
N LYS A 71 15.83 2.90 12.76
CA LYS A 71 16.04 2.58 14.16
C LYS A 71 15.64 1.18 14.62
N SER A 72 14.76 0.45 13.91
CA SER A 72 14.22 -0.83 14.42
C SER A 72 14.33 -1.97 13.41
N GLU A 73 15.03 -3.05 13.79
CA GLU A 73 14.98 -4.33 13.07
C GLU A 73 13.79 -5.20 13.50
N ASP A 74 13.21 -4.92 14.66
CA ASP A 74 12.10 -5.67 15.28
C ASP A 74 10.72 -5.27 14.74
N PHE A 75 10.58 -4.05 14.23
CA PHE A 75 9.35 -3.59 13.61
C PHE A 75 9.45 -3.51 12.09
N SER A 76 8.34 -3.80 11.43
CA SER A 76 8.16 -3.50 10.01
C SER A 76 6.78 -2.90 9.84
N PHE A 77 6.75 -1.57 9.89
CA PHE A 77 5.57 -0.76 9.60
C PHE A 77 5.53 -0.53 8.10
N TYR A 78 4.52 -1.06 7.45
CA TYR A 78 4.34 -0.84 6.03
C TYR A 78 2.86 -0.82 5.68
N TYR A 79 2.57 -0.15 4.58
CA TYR A 79 1.28 -0.23 3.93
C TYR A 79 1.34 -1.21 2.76
N GLU A 80 0.21 -1.83 2.47
CA GLU A 80 0.02 -2.65 1.28
C GLU A 80 -1.23 -2.20 0.54
N ILE A 81 -1.11 -2.13 -0.78
CA ILE A 81 -2.24 -1.93 -1.68
C ILE A 81 -2.26 -3.11 -2.65
N PRO A 82 -3.18 -4.08 -2.50
CA PRO A 82 -3.31 -5.17 -3.46
C PRO A 82 -3.61 -4.65 -4.85
N LEU A 83 -2.98 -5.24 -5.87
CA LEU A 83 -3.25 -4.96 -7.29
C LEU A 83 -4.49 -5.71 -7.79
N SER A 84 -5.53 -5.73 -6.94
CA SER A 84 -6.80 -6.41 -7.17
C SER A 84 -7.85 -5.44 -7.71
N ILE A 85 -9.04 -5.96 -8.10
CA ILE A 85 -10.12 -5.12 -8.60
C ILE A 85 -10.54 -4.05 -7.58
N ASN A 86 -10.65 -4.45 -6.31
CA ASN A 86 -11.03 -3.57 -5.22
C ASN A 86 -9.79 -2.85 -4.66
N PHE A 87 -10.03 -1.62 -4.20
CA PHE A 87 -9.02 -0.87 -3.47
C PHE A 87 -9.11 -1.23 -1.99
N GLU A 88 -7.98 -1.65 -1.43
CA GLU A 88 -7.77 -1.76 0.00
C GLU A 88 -6.45 -1.09 0.32
N LEU A 89 -6.45 -0.20 1.30
CA LEU A 89 -5.23 0.28 1.94
C LEU A 89 -5.08 -0.50 3.23
N ARG A 90 -4.06 -1.35 3.28
CA ARG A 90 -3.79 -2.21 4.43
C ARG A 90 -2.59 -1.64 5.18
N VAL A 91 -2.62 -1.72 6.50
CA VAL A 91 -1.48 -1.34 7.34
C VAL A 91 -1.06 -2.51 8.21
N PHE A 92 0.24 -2.77 8.19
CA PHE A 92 0.89 -3.87 8.87
C PHE A 92 1.80 -3.28 9.95
N LEU A 93 1.74 -3.89 11.14
CA LEU A 93 2.40 -3.37 12.32
C LEU A 93 3.56 -4.23 12.85
N ALA A 94 3.90 -5.35 12.20
CA ALA A 94 4.77 -6.34 12.84
C ALA A 94 5.75 -7.07 11.90
N LYS A 95 6.93 -7.37 12.45
CA LYS A 95 7.81 -8.49 12.07
C LYS A 95 8.25 -9.24 13.35
N SER A 96 8.39 -10.56 13.22
CA SER A 96 8.73 -11.67 14.14
C SER A 96 8.68 -11.57 15.69
N SER A 97 9.10 -10.48 16.34
CA SER A 97 9.36 -10.46 17.80
C SER A 97 8.19 -9.94 18.65
N ILE A 98 7.28 -9.13 18.07
CA ILE A 98 6.11 -8.59 18.78
C ILE A 98 4.82 -9.01 18.07
N HIS A 99 3.87 -9.56 18.82
CA HIS A 99 2.60 -10.00 18.24
C HIS A 99 1.69 -8.83 17.91
N PHE A 100 0.98 -8.92 16.78
CA PHE A 100 0.01 -7.91 16.36
C PHE A 100 -1.05 -7.61 17.44
N LEU A 101 -1.48 -8.62 18.20
CA LEU A 101 -2.47 -8.44 19.27
C LEU A 101 -1.94 -7.56 20.40
N ASP A 102 -0.65 -7.64 20.72
CA ASP A 102 -0.03 -6.80 21.75
C ASP A 102 -0.03 -5.34 21.30
N LEU A 103 0.34 -5.10 20.03
CA LEU A 103 0.25 -3.76 19.44
C LEU A 103 -1.19 -3.27 19.37
N TYR A 104 -2.15 -4.11 19.01
CA TYR A 104 -3.56 -3.72 18.97
C TYR A 104 -4.07 -3.30 20.36
N ASN A 105 -3.79 -4.09 21.40
CA ASN A 105 -4.16 -3.78 22.76
C ASN A 105 -3.45 -2.50 23.27
N PHE A 106 -2.19 -2.30 22.90
CA PHE A 106 -1.47 -1.06 23.17
C PHE A 106 -2.18 0.16 22.53
N LEU A 107 -2.55 0.07 21.24
CA LEU A 107 -3.23 1.16 20.55
C LEU A 107 -4.59 1.50 21.19
N LEU A 108 -5.35 0.49 21.63
CA LEU A 108 -6.64 0.69 22.32
C LEU A 108 -6.45 1.31 23.71
N SER A 109 -5.56 0.74 24.52
CA SER A 109 -5.34 1.20 25.91
C SER A 109 -4.79 2.62 25.99
N ASN A 110 -4.08 3.08 24.96
CA ASN A 110 -3.56 4.45 24.87
C ASN A 110 -4.50 5.40 24.10
N GLY A 111 -5.68 4.95 23.69
CA GLY A 111 -6.66 5.78 22.97
C GLY A 111 -6.19 6.24 21.59
N LEU A 112 -5.22 5.54 20.99
CA LEU A 112 -4.67 5.85 19.67
C LEU A 112 -5.61 5.39 18.55
N ILE A 113 -6.39 4.36 18.82
CA ILE A 113 -7.52 3.91 17.99
C ILE A 113 -8.71 3.56 18.89
N ASN A 114 -9.91 3.56 18.32
CA ASN A 114 -11.12 3.05 18.96
C ASN A 114 -11.39 1.59 18.55
N GLU A 115 -12.14 0.88 19.38
CA GLU A 115 -12.64 -0.45 19.04
C GLU A 115 -13.48 -0.38 17.74
N ASN A 116 -13.26 -1.33 16.83
CA ASN A 116 -13.94 -1.41 15.52
C ASN A 116 -13.77 -0.18 14.60
N GLN A 117 -12.85 0.75 14.90
CA GLN A 117 -12.57 1.90 14.03
C GLN A 117 -12.06 1.47 12.66
N PHE A 118 -11.23 0.43 12.62
CA PHE A 118 -10.70 -0.17 11.41
C PHE A 118 -11.02 -1.65 11.36
N ARG A 119 -11.27 -2.16 10.16
CA ARG A 119 -11.52 -3.59 9.97
C ARG A 119 -10.21 -4.35 10.13
N LEU A 120 -10.15 -5.25 11.11
CA LEU A 120 -9.07 -6.21 11.26
C LEU A 120 -9.27 -7.41 10.31
N LYS A 121 -8.22 -7.81 9.60
CA LYS A 121 -8.19 -9.05 8.80
C LYS A 121 -6.94 -9.86 9.12
N ALA A 122 -7.08 -11.18 9.06
CA ALA A 122 -5.98 -12.13 9.04
C ALA A 122 -6.37 -13.25 8.06
N GLU A 123 -5.58 -13.48 7.02
CA GLU A 123 -5.82 -14.56 6.06
C GLU A 123 -4.77 -15.67 6.25
N TYR A 124 -5.04 -16.87 5.74
CA TYR A 124 -4.22 -18.09 5.97
C TYR A 124 -2.72 -17.94 5.63
N HIS A 125 -2.34 -16.88 4.88
CA HIS A 125 -0.96 -16.57 4.49
C HIS A 125 -0.55 -15.10 4.74
N THR A 126 -1.37 -14.29 5.39
CA THR A 126 -1.04 -12.89 5.70
C THR A 126 -1.04 -12.67 7.21
N ILE A 127 -0.03 -11.95 7.70
CA ILE A 127 -0.04 -11.49 9.08
C ILE A 127 -1.26 -10.57 9.32
N PRO A 128 -1.78 -10.53 10.56
CA PRO A 128 -2.91 -9.67 10.87
C PRO A 128 -2.62 -8.20 10.51
N HIS A 129 -3.63 -7.51 9.98
CA HIS A 129 -3.51 -6.14 9.49
C HIS A 129 -4.84 -5.38 9.56
N PHE A 130 -4.77 -4.06 9.65
CA PHE A 130 -5.95 -3.23 9.49
C PHE A 130 -6.17 -2.90 8.03
N VAL A 131 -7.43 -2.87 7.60
CA VAL A 131 -7.88 -2.23 6.37
C VAL A 131 -8.38 -0.83 6.74
N ILE A 132 -7.72 0.20 6.22
CA ILE A 132 -7.82 1.58 6.72
C ILE A 132 -8.48 2.55 5.76
N ASN A 133 -8.73 2.15 4.51
CA ASN A 133 -9.56 2.94 3.59
C ASN A 133 -11.02 3.01 4.10
N GLN A 134 -11.59 4.21 4.15
CA GLN A 134 -12.85 4.48 4.82
C GLN A 134 -14.04 4.52 3.85
N LYS A 135 -13.89 5.19 2.70
CA LYS A 135 -15.00 5.46 1.76
C LYS A 135 -14.79 4.73 0.44
N THR A 136 -13.59 4.77 -0.10
CA THR A 136 -13.30 4.24 -1.43
C THR A 136 -13.04 2.74 -1.37
N LYS A 137 -13.84 1.96 -2.10
CA LYS A 137 -13.73 0.48 -2.15
C LYS A 137 -13.21 -0.04 -3.50
N ARG A 138 -13.21 0.80 -4.53
CA ARG A 138 -12.85 0.44 -5.90
C ARG A 138 -12.12 1.59 -6.59
N TYR A 139 -11.21 1.24 -7.48
CA TYR A 139 -10.60 2.17 -8.42
C TYR A 139 -11.64 2.74 -9.38
N ASN A 140 -11.47 4.00 -9.79
CA ASN A 140 -12.34 4.61 -10.78
C ASN A 140 -12.09 4.01 -12.18
N THR A 141 -13.07 3.28 -12.72
CA THR A 141 -12.96 2.61 -14.02
C THR A 141 -12.74 3.59 -15.17
N GLY A 142 -13.34 4.79 -15.12
CA GLY A 142 -13.12 5.83 -16.11
C GLY A 142 -11.68 6.33 -16.14
N ILE A 143 -11.04 6.43 -14.97
CA ILE A 143 -9.62 6.77 -14.84
C ILE A 143 -8.75 5.61 -15.36
N LEU A 144 -9.01 4.37 -14.93
CA LEU A 144 -8.26 3.20 -15.40
C LEU A 144 -8.30 3.05 -16.92
N ASN A 145 -9.46 3.27 -17.55
CA ASN A 145 -9.60 3.20 -19.01
C ASN A 145 -8.79 4.29 -19.72
N LYS A 146 -8.80 5.53 -19.18
CA LYS A 146 -7.95 6.61 -19.70
C LYS A 146 -6.46 6.25 -19.59
N ILE A 147 -6.06 5.63 -18.49
CA ILE A 147 -4.66 5.21 -18.24
C ILE A 147 -4.21 4.11 -19.20
N GLN A 148 -5.07 3.14 -19.50
CA GLN A 148 -4.77 2.06 -20.45
C GLN A 148 -4.56 2.59 -21.86
N ASN A 149 -5.34 3.60 -22.25
CA ASN A 149 -5.27 4.18 -23.60
C ASN A 149 -4.24 5.31 -23.72
N ASN A 150 -3.58 5.70 -22.62
CA ASN A 150 -2.60 6.78 -22.61
C ASN A 150 -1.17 6.25 -22.65
N SER A 151 -0.44 6.58 -23.72
CA SER A 151 1.00 6.30 -23.87
C SER A 151 1.88 7.26 -23.09
N ASP A 152 1.39 8.45 -22.74
CA ASP A 152 2.09 9.39 -21.88
C ASP A 152 1.98 8.96 -20.40
N PHE A 153 3.10 8.48 -19.87
CA PHE A 153 3.23 8.03 -18.48
C PHE A 153 3.24 9.21 -17.49
N ASP A 154 3.52 10.42 -17.94
CA ASP A 154 3.64 11.59 -17.08
C ASP A 154 2.35 12.42 -17.02
N GLY A 155 1.53 12.37 -18.08
CA GLY A 155 0.17 12.92 -18.14
C GLY A 155 -0.96 11.97 -17.67
N ILE A 156 -0.66 11.00 -16.81
CA ILE A 156 -1.65 10.05 -16.28
C ILE A 156 -2.67 10.80 -15.40
N PRO A 157 -4.00 10.61 -15.62
CA PRO A 157 -5.01 11.19 -14.75
C PRO A 157 -4.91 10.62 -13.32
N LEU A 158 -5.03 11.49 -12.34
CA LEU A 158 -4.98 11.16 -10.92
C LEU A 158 -6.33 10.63 -10.44
N ASP A 159 -6.34 9.54 -9.67
CA ASP A 159 -7.53 9.11 -8.93
C ASP A 159 -7.55 9.79 -7.55
N ASP A 160 -8.17 10.97 -7.48
CA ASP A 160 -8.22 11.78 -6.25
C ASP A 160 -8.84 11.05 -5.07
N ASN A 161 -9.82 10.17 -5.31
CA ASN A 161 -10.44 9.41 -4.22
C ASN A 161 -9.42 8.46 -3.58
N ILE A 162 -8.67 7.72 -4.40
CA ILE A 162 -7.61 6.82 -3.94
C ILE A 162 -6.49 7.61 -3.26
N LYS A 163 -6.06 8.72 -3.86
CA LYS A 163 -5.06 9.62 -3.27
C LYS A 163 -5.48 10.08 -1.88
N ASN A 164 -6.72 10.54 -1.73
CA ASN A 164 -7.23 11.06 -0.46
C ASN A 164 -7.29 9.97 0.62
N GLU A 165 -7.66 8.73 0.27
CA GLU A 165 -7.60 7.61 1.23
C GLU A 165 -6.18 7.29 1.67
N ILE A 166 -5.22 7.34 0.74
CA ILE A 166 -3.79 7.13 1.03
C ILE A 166 -3.27 8.25 1.94
N ASP A 167 -3.57 9.51 1.62
CA ASP A 167 -3.17 10.68 2.42
C ASP A 167 -3.76 10.61 3.84
N LEU A 168 -5.04 10.28 3.97
CA LEU A 168 -5.69 10.09 5.27
C LEU A 168 -5.04 8.94 6.05
N GLY A 169 -4.73 7.83 5.38
CA GLY A 169 -4.04 6.70 5.98
C GLY A 169 -2.67 7.11 6.54
N PHE A 170 -1.86 7.81 5.74
CA PHE A 170 -0.54 8.29 6.17
C PHE A 170 -0.62 9.28 7.32
N ARG A 171 -1.52 10.27 7.24
CA ARG A 171 -1.71 11.26 8.31
C ARG A 171 -2.11 10.62 9.64
N PHE A 172 -2.86 9.53 9.59
CA PHE A 172 -3.30 8.83 10.79
C PHE A 172 -2.24 7.87 11.34
N PHE A 173 -1.65 7.02 10.48
CA PHE A 173 -0.79 5.93 10.94
C PHE A 173 0.70 6.28 11.02
N ASN A 174 1.23 7.23 10.24
CA ASN A 174 2.65 7.61 10.38
C ASN A 174 2.96 8.15 11.80
N PRO A 175 2.12 9.00 12.43
CA PRO A 175 2.32 9.39 13.82
C PRO A 175 2.25 8.20 14.79
N ILE A 176 1.35 7.24 14.56
CA ILE A 176 1.23 6.03 15.38
C ILE A 176 2.50 5.19 15.29
N PHE A 177 3.09 5.02 14.10
CA PHE A 177 4.35 4.31 13.95
C PHE A 177 5.45 4.95 14.79
N ASN A 178 5.56 6.28 14.76
CA ASN A 178 6.55 7.01 15.55
C ASN A 178 6.31 6.83 17.07
N GLN A 179 5.06 6.80 17.51
CA GLN A 179 4.72 6.55 18.91
C GLN A 179 5.10 5.13 19.34
N ILE A 180 4.81 4.11 18.52
CA ILE A 180 5.22 2.73 18.80
C ILE A 180 6.75 2.65 18.91
N LEU A 181 7.49 3.16 17.93
CA LEU A 181 8.96 3.19 17.98
C LEU A 181 9.49 3.84 19.26
N SER A 182 8.93 5.00 19.64
CA SER A 182 9.34 5.71 20.85
C SER A 182 9.05 4.92 22.15
N GLN A 183 7.92 4.24 22.23
CA GLN A 183 7.46 3.56 23.44
C GLN A 183 8.23 2.27 23.70
N PHE A 184 8.53 1.52 22.64
CA PHE A 184 9.31 0.29 22.72
C PHE A 184 10.82 0.55 22.77
N GLN A 185 11.24 1.82 22.92
CA GLN A 185 12.63 2.28 23.00
C GLN A 185 13.50 1.80 21.83
N ILE A 186 12.96 1.85 20.62
CA ILE A 186 13.67 1.44 19.41
C ILE A 186 14.04 2.64 18.54
#